data_AF-A0A5C5XRU2-F1
#
_entry.id   AF-A0A5C5XRU2-F1
#
_cell.length_a   1.000
_cell.length_b   1.000
_cell.length_c   1.000
_cell.angle_alpha   90.00
_cell.angle_beta   90.00
_cell.angle_gamma   90.00
#
_symmetry.space_group_name_H-M   'P 1'
#
loop_
_entity.id
_entity.type
_entity.pdbx_description
1 polymer ?
#
loop_
_entity_poly.entity_id
_entity_poly.type
_entity_poly.pdbx_seq_one_letter_code
_entity_poly.pdbx_strand_id
1 'polypeptide(L)'
;MDKTSAHQIAPGIFVTPAGQATVEPSMADPLFDMAITLEESTNLPVDVEHVLAAVVLAGRKGELDPNRLLTSDDPALVQMLAVHVNAVFEQFGGKVGRDS
;
A
#
# COMPACT_ATOMS: atom_id res chain seq x y z
N MET A 1 14.73 13.85 -14.45
CA MET A 1 13.85 13.05 -13.57
C MET A 1 14.74 12.19 -12.69
N ASP A 2 14.99 12.64 -11.47
CA ASP A 2 15.84 11.93 -10.50
C ASP A 2 15.17 10.64 -10.04
N LYS A 3 15.51 9.53 -10.71
CA LYS A 3 15.28 8.17 -10.19
C LYS A 3 16.24 7.82 -9.02
N THR A 4 17.13 8.74 -8.66
CA THR A 4 18.30 8.53 -7.80
C THR A 4 17.99 8.45 -6.29
N SER A 5 16.73 8.68 -5.87
CA SER A 5 16.38 8.76 -4.44
C SER A 5 15.21 7.86 -4.02
N ALA A 6 14.66 7.03 -4.90
CA ALA A 6 13.56 6.13 -4.53
C ALA A 6 14.11 4.92 -3.74
N HIS A 7 13.47 4.61 -2.63
CA HIS A 7 13.79 3.45 -1.80
C HIS A 7 12.67 2.41 -1.89
N GLN A 8 13.06 1.14 -1.98
CA GLN A 8 12.13 0.01 -2.02
C GLN A 8 11.53 -0.25 -0.64
N ILE A 9 10.21 -0.17 -0.52
CA ILE A 9 9.49 -0.45 0.73
C ILE A 9 8.86 -1.85 0.75
N ALA A 10 8.68 -2.44 -0.42
CA ALA A 10 8.33 -3.83 -0.64
C ALA A 10 8.84 -4.25 -2.04
N PRO A 11 9.07 -5.54 -2.32
CA PRO A 11 9.46 -5.98 -3.66
C PRO A 11 8.51 -5.44 -4.73
N GLY A 12 9.05 -4.75 -5.73
CA GLY A 12 8.28 -4.11 -6.80
C GLY A 12 7.60 -2.79 -6.46
N ILE A 13 7.80 -2.23 -5.24
CA ILE A 13 7.23 -0.94 -4.82
C ILE A 13 8.31 -0.03 -4.24
N PHE A 14 8.46 1.14 -4.87
CA PHE A 14 9.47 2.14 -4.54
C PHE A 14 8.82 3.46 -4.18
N VAL A 15 9.39 4.17 -3.20
CA VAL A 15 8.89 5.47 -2.75
C VAL A 15 10.00 6.50 -2.73
N THR A 16 9.73 7.69 -3.26
CA THR A 16 10.64 8.84 -3.18
C THR A 16 10.49 9.56 -1.83
N PRO A 17 11.46 10.39 -1.40
CA PRO A 17 11.32 11.20 -0.19
C PRO A 17 10.11 12.16 -0.22
N ALA A 18 9.63 12.52 -1.41
CA ALA A 18 8.42 13.32 -1.60
C ALA A 18 7.11 12.53 -1.40
N GLY A 19 7.18 11.21 -1.17
CA GLY A 19 6.01 10.36 -0.98
C GLY A 19 5.41 9.81 -2.28
N GLN A 20 6.04 10.04 -3.43
CA GLN A 20 5.58 9.47 -4.69
C GLN A 20 5.94 7.99 -4.76
N ALA A 21 4.94 7.13 -4.94
CA ALA A 21 5.11 5.70 -5.13
C ALA A 21 5.25 5.36 -6.62
N THR A 22 6.14 4.42 -6.92
CA THR A 22 6.27 3.74 -8.22
C THR A 22 6.06 2.26 -8.00
N VAL A 23 5.19 1.66 -8.81
CA VAL A 23 4.78 0.26 -8.70
C VAL A 23 5.20 -0.47 -9.98
N GLU A 24 5.87 -1.60 -9.84
CA GLU A 24 6.21 -2.46 -10.97
C GLU A 24 4.95 -3.13 -11.54
N PRO A 25 4.85 -3.34 -12.86
CA PRO A 25 3.67 -3.97 -13.46
C PRO A 25 3.33 -5.37 -12.92
N SER A 26 4.33 -6.11 -12.44
CA SER A 26 4.18 -7.42 -11.78
C SER A 26 3.36 -7.38 -10.50
N MET A 27 3.15 -6.19 -9.91
CA MET A 27 2.39 -6.02 -8.68
C MET A 27 0.89 -5.83 -8.90
N ALA A 28 0.41 -5.82 -10.16
CA ALA A 28 -1.01 -5.65 -10.45
C ALA A 28 -1.89 -6.69 -9.74
N ASP A 29 -1.62 -7.98 -9.95
CA ASP A 29 -2.40 -9.06 -9.34
C ASP A 29 -2.21 -9.11 -7.81
N PRO A 30 -0.98 -9.07 -7.24
CA PRO A 30 -0.79 -9.04 -5.80
C PRO A 30 -1.50 -7.88 -5.08
N LEU A 31 -1.53 -6.69 -5.67
CA LEU A 31 -2.21 -5.54 -5.09
C LEU A 31 -3.74 -5.67 -5.19
N PHE A 32 -4.23 -6.27 -6.27
CA PHE A 32 -5.66 -6.52 -6.46
C PHE A 32 -6.18 -7.58 -5.48
N ASP A 33 -5.47 -8.70 -5.34
CA ASP A 33 -5.82 -9.75 -4.38
C ASP A 33 -5.77 -9.24 -2.94
N MET A 34 -4.79 -8.37 -2.64
CA MET A 34 -4.70 -7.68 -1.37
C MET A 34 -5.88 -6.74 -1.13
N ALA A 35 -6.34 -6.01 -2.16
CA ALA A 35 -7.50 -5.12 -2.04
C ALA A 35 -8.77 -5.91 -1.69
N ILE A 36 -9.04 -7.02 -2.37
CA ILE A 36 -10.18 -7.91 -2.08
C ILE A 36 -10.12 -8.40 -0.62
N THR A 37 -8.96 -8.93 -0.22
CA THR A 37 -8.79 -9.48 1.13
C THR A 37 -8.97 -8.40 2.21
N LEU A 38 -8.47 -7.19 1.94
CA LEU A 38 -8.60 -6.07 2.86
C LEU A 38 -10.02 -5.53 2.92
N GLU A 39 -10.74 -5.47 1.80
CA GLU A 39 -12.17 -5.13 1.74
C GLU A 39 -12.99 -6.05 2.65
N GLU A 40 -12.79 -7.37 2.55
CA GLU A 40 -13.46 -8.35 3.41
C GLU A 40 -13.10 -8.17 4.89
N SER A 41 -11.83 -7.89 5.19
CA SER A 41 -11.35 -7.76 6.58
C SER A 41 -11.76 -6.46 7.27
N THR A 42 -11.94 -5.38 6.51
CA THR A 42 -12.23 -4.04 7.04
C THR A 42 -13.70 -3.64 6.86
N ASN A 43 -14.43 -4.32 5.97
CA ASN A 43 -15.77 -3.94 5.54
C ASN A 43 -15.81 -2.49 5.00
N LEU A 44 -14.75 -2.10 4.28
CA LEU A 44 -14.58 -0.82 3.59
C LEU A 44 -14.38 -1.07 2.09
N PRO A 45 -14.73 -0.12 1.20
CA PRO A 45 -14.58 -0.29 -0.25
C PRO A 45 -13.11 -0.10 -0.67
N VAL A 46 -12.24 -1.04 -0.30
CA VAL A 46 -10.79 -0.99 -0.55
C VAL A 46 -10.50 -1.25 -2.02
N ASP A 47 -9.71 -0.36 -2.63
CA ASP A 47 -9.14 -0.57 -3.97
C ASP A 47 -7.60 -0.55 -3.93
N VAL A 48 -6.98 -0.75 -5.09
CA VAL A 48 -5.52 -0.75 -5.25
C VAL A 48 -4.87 0.54 -4.75
N GLU A 49 -5.54 1.70 -4.89
CA GLU A 49 -4.99 2.97 -4.42
C GLU A 49 -4.98 3.04 -2.89
N HIS A 50 -6.02 2.53 -2.23
CA HIS A 50 -6.06 2.41 -0.78
C HIS A 50 -4.99 1.45 -0.26
N VAL A 51 -4.80 0.30 -0.93
CA VAL A 51 -3.72 -0.64 -0.58
C VAL A 51 -2.36 0.02 -0.75
N LEU A 52 -2.11 0.70 -1.86
CA LEU A 52 -0.84 1.38 -2.10
C LEU A 52 -0.59 2.48 -1.05
N ALA A 53 -1.61 3.27 -0.72
CA ALA A 53 -1.51 4.26 0.34
C ALA A 53 -1.14 3.61 1.69
N ALA A 54 -1.80 2.51 2.06
CA ALA A 54 -1.50 1.76 3.27
C ALA A 54 -0.07 1.20 3.28
N VAL A 55 0.39 0.61 2.18
CA VAL A 55 1.76 0.10 2.00
C VAL A 55 2.79 1.24 2.13
N VAL A 56 2.54 2.38 1.50
CA VAL A 56 3.42 3.56 1.62
C VAL A 56 3.48 4.06 3.06
N LEU A 57 2.35 4.13 3.77
CA LEU A 57 2.31 4.54 5.17
C LEU A 57 3.08 3.56 6.07
N ALA A 58 2.87 2.25 5.89
CA ALA A 58 3.58 1.21 6.64
C ALA A 58 5.09 1.25 6.36
N GLY A 59 5.49 1.38 5.09
CA GLY A 59 6.88 1.49 4.67
C GLY A 59 7.56 2.73 5.26
N ARG A 60 6.89 3.88 5.27
CA ARG A 60 7.42 5.11 5.89
C ARG A 60 7.60 5.00 7.40
N LYS A 61 6.82 4.16 8.07
CA LYS A 61 6.96 3.86 9.50
C LYS A 61 7.99 2.78 9.81
N GLY A 62 8.57 2.15 8.79
CA GLY A 62 9.50 1.03 8.95
C GLY A 62 8.82 -0.27 9.37
N GLU A 63 7.51 -0.39 9.16
CA GLU A 63 6.71 -1.56 9.54
C GLU A 63 6.69 -2.65 8.44
N LEU A 64 7.18 -2.31 7.25
CA LEU A 64 7.40 -3.24 6.15
C LEU A 64 8.89 -3.56 6.02
N ASP A 65 9.21 -4.84 5.91
CA ASP A 65 10.51 -5.30 5.45
C ASP A 65 10.57 -5.14 3.92
N PRO A 66 11.55 -4.39 3.37
CA PRO A 66 11.74 -4.22 1.93
C PRO A 66 11.82 -5.51 1.11
N ASN A 67 12.12 -6.64 1.75
CA ASN A 67 12.23 -7.95 1.11
C ASN A 67 10.99 -8.85 1.32
N ARG A 68 10.02 -8.42 2.14
CA ARG A 68 8.79 -9.18 2.38
C ARG A 68 7.86 -9.04 1.19
N LEU A 69 7.52 -10.17 0.58
CA LEU A 69 6.55 -10.22 -0.51
C LEU A 69 5.18 -9.74 -0.04
N LEU A 70 4.52 -8.94 -0.86
CA LEU A 70 3.13 -8.56 -0.63
C LEU A 70 2.23 -9.68 -1.15
N THR A 71 1.59 -10.40 -0.22
CA THR A 71 0.68 -11.51 -0.52
C THR A 71 -0.50 -11.49 0.45
N SER A 72 -1.70 -11.68 -0.07
CA SER A 72 -2.94 -11.80 0.70
C SER A 72 -2.99 -13.04 1.59
N ASP A 73 -2.16 -14.06 1.31
CA ASP A 73 -2.08 -15.29 2.09
C ASP A 73 -1.33 -15.12 3.42
N ASP A 74 -0.72 -13.97 3.67
CA ASP A 74 -0.02 -13.65 4.92
C ASP A 74 -0.95 -12.89 5.88
N PRO A 75 -1.54 -13.57 6.90
CA PRO A 75 -2.54 -12.94 7.75
C PRO A 75 -1.97 -11.83 8.63
N ALA A 76 -0.66 -11.86 8.91
CA ALA A 76 -0.01 -10.82 9.69
C ALA A 76 0.20 -9.56 8.84
N LEU A 77 0.49 -9.73 7.54
CA LEU A 77 0.55 -8.62 6.60
C LEU A 77 -0.82 -7.98 6.42
N VAL A 78 -1.86 -8.80 6.19
CA VAL A 78 -3.25 -8.33 6.02
C VAL A 78 -3.71 -7.53 7.25
N GLN A 79 -3.51 -8.06 8.46
CA GLN A 79 -3.89 -7.35 9.68
C GLN A 79 -3.16 -6.01 9.85
N MET A 80 -1.86 -5.97 9.56
CA MET A 80 -1.09 -4.73 9.64
C MET A 80 -1.57 -3.70 8.60
N LEU A 81 -1.79 -4.12 7.36
CA LEU A 81 -2.28 -3.23 6.31
C LEU A 81 -3.71 -2.75 6.58
N ALA A 82 -4.58 -3.59 7.17
CA ALA A 82 -5.93 -3.21 7.56
C ALA A 82 -5.95 -2.03 8.55
N VAL A 83 -5.00 -1.97 9.49
CA VAL A 83 -4.85 -0.81 10.39
C VAL A 83 -4.57 0.46 9.61
N HIS A 84 -3.67 0.42 8.61
CA HIS A 84 -3.36 1.60 7.80
C HIS A 84 -4.46 1.93 6.80
N VAL A 85 -5.17 0.94 6.24
CA VAL A 85 -6.35 1.17 5.39
C VAL A 85 -7.42 1.93 6.16
N ASN A 86 -7.76 1.51 7.38
CA ASN A 86 -8.71 2.24 8.23
C ASN A 86 -8.24 3.69 8.44
N ALA A 87 -6.96 3.90 8.73
CA ALA A 87 -6.40 5.24 8.89
C ALA A 87 -6.47 6.09 7.60
N VAL A 88 -6.27 5.48 6.42
CA VAL A 88 -6.43 6.16 5.12
C VAL A 88 -7.88 6.59 4.92
N PHE A 89 -8.84 5.71 5.19
CA PHE A 89 -10.27 6.06 5.10
C PHE A 89 -10.68 7.14 6.09
N GLU A 90 -10.19 7.10 7.33
CA GLU A 90 -10.46 8.13 8.34
C GLU A 90 -9.87 9.49 7.96
N GLN A 91 -8.63 9.52 7.44
CA GLN A 91 -7.93 10.77 7.12
C GLN A 91 -8.40 11.41 5.82
N PHE A 92 -8.75 10.59 4.82
CA PHE A 92 -9.07 11.07 3.46
C PHE A 92 -10.53 10.82 3.07
N GLY A 93 -11.37 10.34 4.00
CA GLY A 93 -12.80 10.10 3.78
C GLY A 93 -13.08 9.07 2.67
N GLY A 94 -12.16 8.13 2.44
CA GLY A 94 -12.22 7.17 1.33
C GLY A 94 -12.02 7.78 -0.06
N LYS A 95 -11.43 8.98 -0.13
CA LYS A 95 -11.07 9.66 -1.39
C LYS A 95 -9.56 9.82 -1.47
N VAL A 96 -8.86 8.72 -1.73
CA VAL A 96 -7.53 8.82 -2.34
C VAL A 96 -7.74 9.00 -3.85
N GLY A 97 -7.04 9.96 -4.45
CA GLY A 97 -7.25 10.33 -5.86
C GLY A 97 -8.15 11.54 -6.07
N ARG A 98 -7.60 12.74 -5.88
CA ARG A 98 -7.88 13.95 -6.67
C ARG A 98 -6.92 15.06 -6.24
N ASP A 99 -5.83 15.17 -7.00
CA ASP A 99 -5.21 16.48 -7.17
C ASP A 99 -6.28 17.42 -7.76
N SER A 100 -6.52 18.53 -7.07
CA SER A 100 -7.29 19.68 -7.55
C SER A 100 -6.45 20.56 -8.47
#